data_AF-A0A4D4JJR8-F1
#
_entry.id   AF-A0A4D4JJR8-F1
#
_cell.length_a   1.000
_cell.length_b   1.000
_cell.length_c   1.000
_cell.angle_alpha   90.00
_cell.angle_beta   90.00
_cell.angle_gamma   90.00
#
_symmetry.space_group_name_H-M   'P 1'
#
loop_
_entity.id
_entity.type
_entity.pdbx_description
1 polymer ?
#
loop_
_entity_poly.entity_id
_entity_poly.type
_entity_poly.pdbx_seq_one_letter_code
_entity_poly.pdbx_strand_id
1 'polypeptide(L)'
;MSTPDLTSTQLAHVAKVFPECRSTMARYLADGVEVDVVRQREVGEAPAYAIYVCSDPDFWIDCCPSFEEAQELSKSLGLSLLPH
;
A
#
# COMPACT_ATOMS: atom_id res chain seq x y z
N MET A 1 -15.93 7.31 -17.28
CA MET A 1 -15.35 7.07 -15.95
C MET A 1 -14.07 7.88 -15.89
N SER A 2 -14.03 8.92 -15.05
CA SER A 2 -12.82 9.74 -14.92
C SER A 2 -11.72 8.88 -14.29
N THR A 3 -10.56 8.82 -14.95
CA THR A 3 -9.35 8.25 -14.35
C THR A 3 -9.09 8.97 -13.03
N PRO A 4 -8.87 8.25 -11.92
CA PRO A 4 -8.58 8.92 -10.65
C PRO A 4 -7.31 9.78 -10.79
N ASP A 5 -7.40 11.04 -10.34
CA ASP A 5 -6.27 11.96 -10.32
C ASP A 5 -5.29 11.53 -9.21
N LEU A 6 -4.38 10.61 -9.55
CA LEU A 6 -3.31 10.17 -8.66
C LEU A 6 -2.21 11.22 -8.55
N THR A 7 -1.63 11.36 -7.36
CA THR A 7 -0.44 12.18 -7.15
C THR A 7 0.79 11.56 -7.83
N SER A 8 1.84 12.36 -8.05
CA SER A 8 3.11 11.87 -8.61
C SER A 8 3.71 10.72 -7.78
N THR A 9 3.60 10.79 -6.45
CA THR A 9 4.08 9.72 -5.55
C THR A 9 3.28 8.43 -5.73
N GLN A 10 1.95 8.53 -5.81
CA GLN A 10 1.08 7.37 -6.05
C GLN A 10 1.33 6.75 -7.42
N LEU A 11 1.48 7.56 -8.48
CA LEU A 11 1.82 7.09 -9.83
C LEU A 11 3.16 6.36 -9.86
N ALA A 12 4.17 6.91 -9.18
CA ALA A 12 5.47 6.26 -9.04
C ALA A 12 5.36 4.92 -8.30
N HIS A 13 4.49 4.82 -7.29
CA HIS A 13 4.22 3.58 -6.58
C HIS A 13 3.55 2.53 -7.47
N VAL A 14 2.50 2.92 -8.21
CA VAL A 14 1.81 2.05 -9.18
C VAL A 14 2.77 1.54 -10.25
N ALA A 15 3.74 2.35 -10.69
CA ALA A 15 4.71 1.91 -11.69
C ALA A 15 5.64 0.76 -11.20
N LYS A 16 5.92 0.70 -9.89
CA LYS A 16 6.82 -0.29 -9.27
C LYS A 16 6.18 -1.68 -9.15
N VAL A 17 4.87 -1.76 -8.99
CA VAL A 17 4.18 -3.04 -8.81
C VAL A 17 4.03 -3.80 -10.12
N PHE A 18 3.79 -5.11 -10.01
CA PHE A 18 3.53 -5.97 -11.16
C PHE A 18 2.39 -5.42 -12.03
N PRO A 19 2.51 -5.48 -13.38
CA PRO A 19 1.54 -4.90 -14.30
C PRO A 19 0.07 -5.26 -14.02
N GLU A 20 -0.19 -6.50 -13.64
CA GLU A 20 -1.51 -7.04 -13.28
C GLU A 20 -2.11 -6.39 -12.03
N CYS A 21 -1.28 -5.92 -11.09
CA CYS A 21 -1.72 -5.26 -9.86
C CYS A 21 -1.96 -3.76 -10.04
N ARG A 22 -1.47 -3.15 -11.12
CA ARG A 22 -1.45 -1.68 -11.28
C ARG A 22 -2.82 -1.04 -11.23
N SER A 23 -3.81 -1.65 -11.87
CA SER A 23 -5.17 -1.10 -11.88
C SER A 23 -5.80 -1.14 -10.48
N THR A 24 -5.60 -2.24 -9.75
CA THR A 24 -6.12 -2.39 -8.38
C THR A 24 -5.40 -1.45 -7.42
N MET A 25 -4.07 -1.39 -7.49
CA MET A 25 -3.24 -0.46 -6.71
C MET A 25 -3.67 0.99 -6.95
N ALA A 26 -3.81 1.41 -8.21
CA ALA A 26 -4.25 2.76 -8.56
C ALA A 26 -5.60 3.10 -7.95
N ARG A 27 -6.56 2.16 -7.95
CA ARG A 27 -7.86 2.34 -7.30
C ARG A 27 -7.73 2.52 -5.79
N TYR A 28 -7.00 1.63 -5.12
CA TYR A 28 -6.84 1.71 -3.66
C TYR A 28 -6.13 3.00 -3.21
N LEU A 29 -5.11 3.45 -3.96
CA LEU A 29 -4.44 4.72 -3.68
C LEU A 29 -5.37 5.93 -3.93
N ALA A 30 -6.18 5.89 -5.00
CA ALA A 30 -7.14 6.95 -5.30
C ALA A 30 -8.23 7.07 -4.24
N ASP A 31 -8.71 5.94 -3.74
CA ASP A 31 -9.76 5.86 -2.74
C ASP A 31 -9.25 6.17 -1.32
N GLY A 32 -7.93 6.25 -1.13
CA GLY A 32 -7.32 6.51 0.18
C GLY A 32 -7.69 5.45 1.21
N VAL A 33 -7.69 4.18 0.80
CA VAL A 33 -8.24 3.07 1.60
C VAL A 33 -7.59 2.94 2.96
N GLU A 34 -8.32 2.30 3.87
CA GLU A 34 -7.83 1.95 5.19
C GLU A 34 -6.84 0.78 5.13
N VAL A 35 -5.71 0.94 5.81
CA VAL A 35 -4.61 -0.02 5.84
C VAL A 35 -4.11 -0.28 7.26
N ASP A 36 -3.61 -1.49 7.46
CA ASP A 36 -2.95 -1.93 8.68
C ASP A 36 -1.47 -2.23 8.40
N VAL A 37 -0.59 -1.88 9.33
CA VAL A 37 0.82 -2.22 9.26
C VAL A 37 1.07 -3.36 10.24
N VAL A 38 1.29 -4.56 9.72
CA VAL A 38 1.55 -5.73 10.57
C VAL A 38 2.88 -6.37 10.23
N ARG A 39 3.45 -7.05 11.21
CA ARG A 39 4.66 -7.83 11.01
C ARG A 39 4.31 -9.08 10.20
N GLN A 40 4.73 -9.12 8.94
CA GLN A 40 4.49 -10.27 8.07
C GLN A 40 5.49 -11.40 8.38
N ARG A 41 5.06 -12.64 8.20
CA ARG A 41 5.89 -13.85 8.36
C ARG A 41 5.71 -14.85 7.22
N GLU A 42 4.97 -14.44 6.19
CA GLU A 42 4.52 -15.31 5.11
C GLU A 42 5.61 -15.43 4.03
N VAL A 43 6.31 -14.33 3.74
CA VAL A 43 7.32 -14.27 2.70
C VAL A 43 8.66 -13.92 3.34
N GLY A 44 9.52 -14.92 3.52
CA GLY A 44 10.80 -14.78 4.25
C GLY A 44 11.82 -13.85 3.58
N GLU A 45 11.70 -13.63 2.27
CA GLU A 45 12.55 -12.71 1.50
C GLU A 45 12.02 -11.28 1.45
N ALA A 46 10.75 -11.07 1.84
CA ALA A 46 10.16 -9.75 1.91
C ALA A 46 10.57 -9.04 3.22
N PRO A 47 10.59 -7.70 3.23
CA PRO A 47 10.76 -6.93 4.45
C PRO A 47 9.76 -7.30 5.57
N ALA A 48 10.12 -7.00 6.81
CA ALA A 48 9.46 -7.57 7.99
C ALA A 48 8.04 -7.04 8.27
N TYR A 49 7.67 -5.88 7.70
CA TYR A 49 6.36 -5.26 7.90
C TYR A 49 5.67 -5.13 6.56
N ALA A 50 4.39 -5.49 6.48
CA ALA A 50 3.58 -5.30 5.29
C ALA A 50 2.40 -4.37 5.58
N ILE A 51 2.00 -3.63 4.56
CA ILE A 51 0.88 -2.69 4.57
C ILE A 51 -0.31 -3.41 3.93
N TYR A 52 -1.22 -3.92 4.73
CA TYR A 52 -2.40 -4.67 4.29
C TYR A 52 -3.57 -3.74 4.02
N VAL A 53 -4.33 -4.00 2.96
CA VAL A 53 -5.63 -3.32 2.76
C VAL A 53 -6.65 -3.97 3.68
N CYS A 54 -7.28 -3.21 4.58
CA CYS A 54 -8.13 -3.79 5.62
C CYS A 54 -9.39 -4.48 5.05
N SER A 55 -9.91 -3.97 3.94
CA SER A 55 -11.04 -4.55 3.22
C SER A 55 -10.66 -5.71 2.29
N ASP A 56 -9.36 -5.93 2.06
CA ASP A 56 -8.80 -6.94 1.16
C ASP A 56 -7.41 -7.41 1.67
N PRO A 57 -7.37 -8.22 2.75
CA PRO A 57 -6.11 -8.58 3.41
C PRO A 57 -5.16 -9.42 2.53
N ASP A 58 -5.63 -9.99 1.43
CA ASP A 58 -4.78 -10.71 0.48
C ASP A 58 -3.99 -9.72 -0.43
N PHE A 59 -4.35 -8.44 -0.44
CA PHE A 59 -3.69 -7.40 -1.23
C PHE A 59 -2.82 -6.50 -0.35
N TRP A 60 -1.51 -6.49 -0.62
CA TRP A 60 -0.55 -5.66 0.10
C TRP A 60 -0.15 -4.46 -0.74
N ILE A 61 -0.09 -3.28 -0.10
CA ILE A 61 0.35 -2.05 -0.74
C ILE A 61 1.88 -2.07 -0.96
N ASP A 62 2.62 -2.47 0.07
CA ASP A 62 4.07 -2.67 0.03
C ASP A 62 4.55 -3.41 1.29
N CYS A 63 5.83 -3.78 1.30
CA CYS A 63 6.55 -4.27 2.47
C CYS A 63 7.72 -3.35 2.82
N CYS A 64 7.88 -3.03 4.10
CA CYS A 64 8.95 -2.17 4.62
C CYS A 64 9.78 -2.88 5.71
N PRO A 65 11.06 -2.50 5.89
CA PRO A 65 11.93 -3.14 6.86
C PRO A 65 11.57 -2.78 8.31
N SER A 66 10.88 -1.66 8.54
CA SER A 66 10.44 -1.20 9.84
C SER A 66 8.95 -0.77 9.83
N PHE A 67 8.33 -0.78 11.01
CA PHE A 67 6.95 -0.31 11.19
C PHE A 67 6.82 1.19 10.89
N GLU A 68 7.81 1.98 11.31
CA GLU A 68 7.84 3.43 11.09
C GLU A 68 7.87 3.76 9.59
N GLU A 69 8.75 3.11 8.82
CA GLU A 69 8.81 3.30 7.36
C GLU A 69 7.51 2.91 6.66
N ALA A 70 6.85 1.83 7.10
CA ALA A 70 5.55 1.45 6.56
C ALA A 70 4.46 2.49 6.85
N GLN A 71 4.46 3.09 8.05
CA GLN A 71 3.53 4.16 8.39
C GLN A 71 3.81 5.43 7.59
N GLU A 72 5.08 5.83 7.45
CA GLU A 72 5.49 6.98 6.64
C GLU A 72 5.12 6.81 5.18
N LEU A 73 5.39 5.63 4.61
CA LEU A 73 5.00 5.29 3.24
C LEU A 73 3.48 5.38 3.08
N SER A 74 2.71 4.77 3.97
CA SER A 74 1.24 4.80 3.93
C SER A 74 0.70 6.23 3.91
N LYS A 75 1.22 7.10 4.79
CA LYS A 75 0.85 8.53 4.82
C LYS A 75 1.23 9.26 3.54
N SER A 76 2.44 9.01 3.01
CA SER A 76 2.91 9.62 1.76
C SER A 76 2.08 9.23 0.54
N LEU A 77 1.45 8.06 0.59
CA LEU A 77 0.56 7.53 -0.43
C LEU A 77 -0.91 7.95 -0.23
N GLY A 78 -1.22 8.71 0.82
CA GLY A 78 -2.59 9.18 1.11
C GLY A 78 -3.51 8.11 1.67
N LEU A 79 -2.96 7.05 2.27
CA LEU A 79 -3.74 5.95 2.87
C LEU A 79 -4.12 6.28 4.32
N SER A 80 -5.25 5.72 4.76
CA SER A 80 -5.71 5.86 6.15
C SER A 80 -5.17 4.72 7.00
N LEU A 81 -4.36 5.02 8.01
CA LEU A 81 -3.82 3.99 8.91
C LEU A 81 -4.82 3.65 10.01
N LEU A 82 -5.02 2.35 10.27
CA LEU A 82 -5.71 1.91 11.48
C LEU A 82 -4.94 2.34 12.74
N PRO A 83 -5.65 2.84 13.77
CA PRO A 83 -5.02 3.17 15.04
C PRO A 83 -4.65 1.90 15.82
N HIS A 84 -3.45 1.90 16.41
CA HIS A 84 -2.92 0.86 17.30
C HIS A 84 -2.64 1.39 18.70
#